data_AF-A0A831TLF8-F1
#
_entry.id   AF-A0A831TLF8-F1
#
_cell.length_a   1.000
_cell.length_b   1.000
_cell.length_c   1.000
_cell.angle_alpha   90.00
_cell.angle_beta   90.00
_cell.angle_gamma   90.00
#
_symmetry.space_group_name_H-M   'P 1'
#
loop_
_entity.id
_entity.type
_entity.pdbx_description
1 polymer ?
#
loop_
_entity_poly.entity_id
_entity_poly.type
_entity_poly.pdbx_seq_one_letter_code
_entity_poly.pdbx_strand_id
1 'polypeptide(L)'
;MRQYVIILVLVFILLIVGCASNVETPTQTNGTGTEHPVILKSDNRQPEQLELDVWDANDIQEVKLSRSMGFGTVNEAQFGVFSEQANVDIFLDAIQTATRINGILDIVRPHYDVTFQAEDKVQSIHLWLNIETDGGMYTYVSDTGTGYTLTEESASELKRLIRDIRYSSEQAEQNGDVVNIHGNYLNLDRWDSFLIHVQQGIRDQVQVTSYTIEGDPIFYNLNYDGQSVEYSFDNTMDAYGGSQRVSTFCESVESVITEKGTEYSLVGCNGNKARTFGLLIPPQNE
;
A
#
# COMPACT_ATOMS: atom_id res chain seq x y z
N MET A 1 37.48 10.23 42.44
CA MET A 1 36.18 10.32 43.16
C MET A 1 35.17 10.92 42.21
N ARG A 2 34.36 10.10 41.53
CA ARG A 2 33.33 10.54 40.59
C ARG A 2 31.97 10.16 41.18
N GLN A 3 31.10 11.15 41.20
CA GLN A 3 29.83 11.19 41.94
C GLN A 3 28.83 10.16 41.43
N TYR A 4 28.09 9.57 42.37
CA TYR A 4 26.99 8.67 42.12
C TYR A 4 25.80 9.43 41.51
N VAL A 5 25.32 8.99 40.35
CA VAL A 5 24.03 9.40 39.79
C VAL A 5 22.94 8.59 40.49
N ILE A 6 22.10 9.26 41.26
CA ILE A 6 20.94 8.68 41.92
C ILE A 6 19.82 8.54 40.88
N ILE A 7 19.50 7.30 40.50
CA ILE A 7 18.33 7.00 39.67
C ILE A 7 17.10 7.02 40.58
N LEU A 8 16.24 8.03 40.41
CA LEU A 8 14.96 8.14 41.08
C LEU A 8 13.94 7.24 40.36
N VAL A 9 13.65 6.07 40.93
CA VAL A 9 12.60 5.17 40.44
C VAL A 9 11.25 5.70 40.93
N LEU A 10 10.49 6.34 40.03
CA LEU A 10 9.10 6.72 40.26
C LEU A 10 8.19 5.51 40.02
N VAL A 11 7.75 4.88 41.11
CA VAL A 11 6.73 3.82 41.09
C VAL A 11 5.37 4.47 40.90
N PHE A 12 4.78 4.29 39.71
CA PHE A 12 3.39 4.67 39.45
C PHE A 12 2.45 3.63 40.09
N ILE A 13 1.82 3.99 41.20
CA ILE A 13 0.74 3.22 41.80
C ILE A 13 -0.53 3.47 40.97
N LEU A 14 -0.96 2.50 40.17
CA LEU A 14 -2.28 2.52 39.53
C LEU A 14 -3.36 2.31 40.61
N LEU A 15 -4.10 3.37 40.93
CA LEU A 15 -5.36 3.28 41.67
C LEU A 15 -6.46 2.86 40.70
N ILE A 16 -6.88 1.60 40.83
CA ILE A 16 -8.10 1.05 40.24
C ILE A 16 -9.32 1.79 40.82
N VAL A 17 -10.02 2.56 39.99
CA VAL A 17 -11.38 3.03 40.29
C VAL A 17 -12.32 2.28 39.36
N GLY A 18 -12.96 1.24 39.90
CA GLY A 18 -14.03 0.52 39.25
C GLY A 18 -15.32 1.34 39.29
N CYS A 19 -16.03 1.40 38.16
CA CYS A 19 -17.44 1.76 38.13
C CYS A 19 -18.22 0.53 37.67
N ALA A 20 -18.92 -0.10 38.61
CA ALA A 20 -19.98 -1.05 38.33
C ALA A 20 -21.27 -0.27 38.05
N SER A 21 -21.93 -0.53 36.93
CA SER A 21 -23.30 -0.10 36.69
C SER A 21 -24.15 -1.34 36.43
N ASN A 22 -24.97 -1.68 37.42
CA ASN A 22 -26.04 -2.66 37.30
C ASN A 22 -27.09 -2.13 36.32
N VAL A 23 -27.45 -2.93 35.30
CA VAL A 23 -28.68 -2.72 34.54
C VAL A 23 -29.55 -3.95 34.75
N GLU A 24 -30.72 -3.68 35.34
CA GLU A 24 -31.73 -4.63 35.77
C GLU A 24 -32.40 -5.32 34.57
N THR A 25 -32.70 -6.61 34.75
CA THR A 25 -33.45 -7.44 33.81
C THR A 25 -34.95 -7.08 33.88
N PRO A 26 -35.63 -6.76 32.77
CA PRO A 26 -37.06 -6.49 32.84
C PRO A 26 -37.87 -7.79 32.92
N THR A 27 -38.72 -7.82 33.93
CA THR A 27 -39.73 -8.83 34.26
C THR A 27 -40.82 -8.91 33.20
N GLN A 28 -41.29 -10.12 32.94
CA GLN A 28 -42.46 -10.40 32.11
C GLN A 28 -43.74 -9.80 32.72
N THR A 29 -44.50 -9.06 31.92
CA THR A 29 -45.91 -8.76 32.21
C THR A 29 -46.77 -9.17 31.01
N ASN A 30 -47.65 -10.14 31.25
CA ASN A 30 -48.73 -10.53 30.35
C ASN A 30 -49.76 -9.39 30.25
N GLY A 31 -50.07 -8.97 29.03
CA GLY A 31 -51.11 -8.00 28.73
C GLY A 31 -51.73 -8.27 27.36
N THR A 32 -52.96 -8.76 27.37
CA THR A 32 -53.84 -9.08 26.24
C THR A 32 -54.17 -7.87 25.38
N GLY A 33 -54.01 -7.98 24.05
CA GLY A 33 -54.47 -6.96 23.10
C GLY A 33 -54.30 -7.40 21.64
N THR A 34 -55.32 -8.07 21.11
CA THR A 34 -55.69 -8.26 19.68
C THR A 34 -54.62 -7.94 18.61
N GLU A 35 -54.01 -9.00 18.05
CA GLU A 35 -53.22 -8.93 16.82
C GLU A 35 -54.13 -8.69 15.60
N HIS A 36 -53.94 -7.55 14.92
CA HIS A 36 -54.22 -7.44 13.49
C HIS A 36 -52.92 -7.78 12.75
N PRO A 37 -52.92 -8.71 11.77
CA PRO A 37 -51.71 -9.01 11.02
C PRO A 37 -51.40 -7.83 10.11
N VAL A 38 -50.36 -7.06 10.45
CA VAL A 38 -49.74 -6.12 9.53
C VAL A 38 -48.98 -6.98 8.51
N ILE A 39 -49.58 -7.14 7.33
CA ILE A 39 -48.89 -7.68 6.17
C ILE A 39 -47.82 -6.66 5.79
N LEU A 40 -46.59 -6.87 6.27
CA LEU A 40 -45.41 -6.21 5.73
C LEU A 40 -45.22 -6.75 4.31
N LYS A 41 -45.64 -5.98 3.32
CA LYS A 41 -45.28 -6.22 1.92
C LYS A 41 -43.76 -6.29 1.87
N SER A 42 -43.21 -7.45 1.49
CA SER A 42 -41.80 -7.57 1.18
C SER A 42 -41.50 -6.61 0.04
N ASP A 43 -40.76 -5.57 0.36
CA ASP A 43 -40.22 -4.65 -0.62
C ASP A 43 -39.21 -5.42 -1.46
N ASN A 44 -39.67 -5.90 -2.61
CA ASN A 44 -38.88 -6.66 -3.58
C ASN A 44 -38.06 -5.68 -4.42
N ARG A 45 -37.29 -4.80 -3.76
CA ARG A 45 -36.28 -3.99 -4.43
C ARG A 45 -35.04 -4.85 -4.60
N GLN A 46 -34.94 -5.42 -5.79
CA GLN A 46 -33.71 -5.92 -6.39
C GLN A 46 -32.57 -4.92 -6.09
N PRO A 47 -31.38 -5.36 -5.67
CA PRO A 47 -30.29 -4.44 -5.39
C PRO A 47 -30.04 -3.64 -6.67
N GLU A 48 -30.22 -2.34 -6.54
CA GLU A 48 -29.89 -1.34 -7.54
C GLU A 48 -28.45 -1.64 -7.99
N GLN A 49 -28.30 -2.15 -9.22
CA GLN A 49 -27.00 -2.20 -9.85
C GLN A 49 -26.53 -0.75 -9.85
N LEU A 50 -25.45 -0.46 -9.13
CA LEU A 50 -24.76 0.81 -9.26
C LEU A 50 -24.39 0.91 -10.75
N GLU A 51 -25.16 1.68 -11.52
CA GLU A 51 -24.79 2.05 -12.88
C GLU A 51 -23.50 2.88 -12.76
N LEU A 52 -22.38 2.21 -12.98
CA LEU A 52 -21.05 2.79 -13.09
C LEU A 52 -20.99 3.58 -14.41
N ASP A 53 -21.68 4.72 -14.44
CA ASP A 53 -21.79 5.71 -15.53
C ASP A 53 -20.45 6.49 -15.73
N VAL A 54 -19.33 5.89 -15.32
CA VAL A 54 -18.04 6.56 -15.06
C VAL A 54 -17.01 6.28 -16.16
N TRP A 55 -17.32 5.38 -17.10
CA TRP A 55 -16.38 4.88 -18.09
C TRP A 55 -16.76 5.24 -19.52
N ASP A 56 -17.27 6.45 -19.78
CA ASP A 56 -17.19 6.95 -21.16
C ASP A 56 -15.71 7.18 -21.46
N ALA A 57 -15.11 6.18 -22.11
CA ALA A 57 -13.69 6.14 -22.47
C ALA A 57 -13.23 7.41 -23.19
N ASN A 58 -14.15 8.07 -23.88
CA ASN A 58 -13.89 9.28 -24.64
C ASN A 58 -13.61 10.52 -23.77
N ASP A 59 -13.99 10.49 -22.48
CA ASP A 59 -13.83 11.62 -21.57
C ASP A 59 -12.54 11.55 -20.74
N ILE A 60 -11.87 10.40 -20.72
CA ILE A 60 -10.62 10.22 -19.97
C ILE A 60 -9.46 10.87 -20.74
N GLN A 61 -8.90 11.93 -20.15
CA GLN A 61 -7.81 12.70 -20.74
C GLN A 61 -6.44 12.09 -20.43
N GLU A 62 -6.29 11.55 -19.22
CA GLU A 62 -5.05 10.93 -18.79
C GLU A 62 -5.29 9.82 -17.76
N VAL A 63 -4.36 8.88 -17.72
CA VAL A 63 -4.24 7.86 -16.68
C VAL A 63 -2.91 8.05 -15.97
N LYS A 64 -2.96 8.23 -14.65
CA LYS A 64 -1.79 8.30 -13.77
C LYS A 64 -1.62 6.98 -13.04
N LEU A 65 -0.40 6.48 -13.03
CA LEU A 65 -0.02 5.26 -12.34
C LEU A 65 0.95 5.62 -11.22
N SER A 66 0.73 5.06 -10.04
CA SER A 66 1.63 5.16 -8.89
C SER A 66 1.94 3.76 -8.37
N ARG A 67 3.11 3.54 -7.76
CA ARG A 67 3.33 2.34 -6.95
C ARG A 67 2.50 2.47 -5.69
N SER A 68 1.68 1.46 -5.38
CA SER A 68 0.77 1.59 -4.25
C SER A 68 1.50 1.41 -2.92
N MET A 69 1.07 2.18 -1.92
CA MET A 69 1.63 2.11 -0.57
C MET A 69 0.65 1.50 0.45
N GLY A 70 -0.61 1.30 0.08
CA GLY A 70 -1.65 0.80 0.97
C GLY A 70 -3.04 0.79 0.33
N PHE A 71 -4.07 0.75 1.15
CA PHE A 71 -5.48 0.72 0.71
C PHE A 71 -6.20 2.02 1.06
N GLY A 72 -7.25 2.35 0.31
CA GLY A 72 -8.19 3.44 0.59
C GLY A 72 -7.71 4.83 0.16
N THR A 73 -6.45 4.96 -0.25
CA THR A 73 -5.86 6.21 -0.76
C THR A 73 -4.93 5.92 -1.93
N VAL A 74 -4.78 6.88 -2.83
CA VAL A 74 -3.80 6.83 -3.92
C VAL A 74 -2.47 7.40 -3.46
N ASN A 75 -1.36 6.75 -3.82
CA ASN A 75 -0.05 7.35 -3.67
C ASN A 75 0.15 8.49 -4.70
N GLU A 76 0.48 9.70 -4.24
CA GLU A 76 0.69 10.86 -5.11
C GLU A 76 2.02 10.81 -5.90
N ALA A 77 2.97 9.98 -5.47
CA ALA A 77 4.24 9.78 -6.16
C ALA A 77 4.02 9.05 -7.51
N GLN A 78 3.99 9.84 -8.58
CA GLN A 78 3.68 9.36 -9.92
C GLN A 78 4.80 8.45 -10.43
N PHE A 79 4.42 7.23 -10.80
CA PHE A 79 5.29 6.25 -11.44
C PHE A 79 5.25 6.36 -12.96
N GLY A 80 4.07 6.63 -13.54
CA GLY A 80 3.88 6.88 -14.97
C GLY A 80 2.63 7.70 -15.26
N VAL A 81 2.61 8.37 -16.41
CA VAL A 81 1.47 9.14 -16.91
C VAL A 81 1.23 8.78 -18.37
N PHE A 82 -0.02 8.47 -18.70
CA PHE A 82 -0.45 8.04 -20.02
C PHE A 82 -1.53 8.98 -20.53
N SER A 83 -1.24 9.73 -21.60
CA SER A 83 -2.19 10.65 -22.25
C SER A 83 -2.44 10.30 -23.72
N GLU A 84 -1.71 9.34 -24.26
CA GLU A 84 -1.97 8.81 -25.61
C GLU A 84 -3.18 7.86 -25.55
N GLN A 85 -4.17 8.10 -26.41
CA GLN A 85 -5.44 7.35 -26.39
C GLN A 85 -5.22 5.83 -26.41
N ALA A 86 -4.31 5.33 -27.25
CA ALA A 86 -4.01 3.90 -27.33
C ALA A 86 -3.51 3.30 -26.01
N ASN A 87 -2.80 4.07 -25.18
CA ASN A 87 -2.34 3.60 -23.87
C ASN A 87 -3.45 3.74 -22.82
N VAL A 88 -4.27 4.78 -22.91
CA VAL A 88 -5.46 4.98 -22.06
C VAL A 88 -6.46 3.83 -22.28
N ASP A 89 -6.73 3.46 -23.53
CA ASP A 89 -7.65 2.40 -23.92
C ASP A 89 -7.27 1.05 -23.28
N ILE A 90 -5.97 0.72 -23.18
CA ILE A 90 -5.51 -0.50 -22.50
C ILE A 90 -5.99 -0.57 -21.04
N PHE A 91 -5.94 0.56 -20.31
CA PHE A 91 -6.48 0.58 -18.94
C PHE A 91 -7.99 0.46 -18.94
N LEU A 92 -8.68 1.13 -19.87
CA LEU A 92 -10.14 1.11 -19.92
C LEU A 92 -10.70 -0.26 -20.28
N ASP A 93 -10.12 -0.92 -21.28
CA ASP A 93 -10.45 -2.28 -21.69
C ASP A 93 -10.26 -3.25 -20.52
N ALA A 94 -9.18 -3.10 -19.75
CA ALA A 94 -8.94 -3.92 -18.57
C ALA A 94 -10.06 -3.82 -17.53
N ILE A 95 -10.61 -2.64 -17.31
CA ILE A 95 -11.67 -2.43 -16.34
C ILE A 95 -13.03 -2.87 -16.89
N GLN A 96 -13.34 -2.52 -18.13
CA GLN A 96 -14.63 -2.79 -18.76
C GLN A 96 -14.85 -4.30 -19.01
N THR A 97 -13.79 -5.04 -19.29
CA THR A 97 -13.86 -6.50 -19.53
C THR A 97 -13.76 -7.33 -18.25
N ALA A 98 -13.44 -6.70 -17.11
CA ALA A 98 -13.25 -7.40 -15.85
C ALA A 98 -14.55 -8.00 -15.30
N THR A 99 -14.42 -9.12 -14.60
CA THR A 99 -15.55 -9.82 -13.99
C THR A 99 -15.54 -9.63 -12.47
N ARG A 100 -16.70 -9.31 -11.90
CA ARG A 100 -16.83 -9.12 -10.45
C ARG A 100 -16.50 -10.41 -9.69
N ILE A 101 -15.68 -10.30 -8.65
CA ILE A 101 -15.38 -11.38 -7.71
C ILE A 101 -16.55 -11.53 -6.74
N ASN A 102 -17.05 -12.76 -6.57
CA ASN A 102 -18.09 -13.08 -5.60
C ASN A 102 -17.45 -13.59 -4.30
N GLY A 103 -17.71 -12.92 -3.18
CA GLY A 103 -17.24 -13.34 -1.85
C GLY A 103 -16.51 -12.23 -1.10
N ILE A 104 -15.89 -12.60 0.01
CA ILE A 104 -15.02 -11.72 0.79
C ILE A 104 -13.63 -11.75 0.15
N LEU A 105 -13.04 -10.58 0.02
CA LEU A 105 -11.70 -10.40 -0.53
C LEU A 105 -10.67 -10.38 0.60
N ASP A 106 -9.79 -11.36 0.64
CA ASP A 106 -8.63 -11.42 1.55
C ASP A 106 -7.37 -11.30 0.70
N ILE A 107 -6.80 -10.10 0.66
CA ILE A 107 -5.76 -9.73 -0.31
C ILE A 107 -4.63 -8.96 0.37
N VAL A 108 -3.43 -9.18 -0.17
CA VAL A 108 -2.23 -8.43 0.20
C VAL A 108 -2.26 -7.03 -0.42
N ARG A 109 -1.34 -6.17 0.01
CA ARG A 109 -1.18 -4.81 -0.52
C ARG A 109 -1.19 -4.76 -2.07
N PRO A 110 -1.88 -3.78 -2.67
CA PRO A 110 -1.83 -3.56 -4.11
C PRO A 110 -0.44 -3.25 -4.62
N HIS A 111 -0.20 -3.55 -5.90
CA HIS A 111 1.07 -3.24 -6.55
C HIS A 111 1.06 -1.81 -7.07
N TYR A 112 -0.08 -1.35 -7.57
CA TYR A 112 -0.23 -0.03 -8.16
C TYR A 112 -1.54 0.64 -7.74
N ASP A 113 -1.52 1.96 -7.76
CA ASP A 113 -2.73 2.78 -7.79
C ASP A 113 -2.85 3.37 -9.19
N VAL A 114 -4.05 3.28 -9.78
CA VAL A 114 -4.32 3.86 -11.10
C VAL A 114 -5.41 4.91 -10.93
N THR A 115 -5.16 6.11 -11.44
CA THR A 115 -6.09 7.23 -11.40
C THR A 115 -6.46 7.65 -12.81
N PHE A 116 -7.74 7.58 -13.12
CA PHE A 116 -8.36 8.01 -14.37
C PHE A 116 -8.85 9.45 -14.17
N GLN A 117 -8.35 10.37 -15.00
CA GLN A 117 -8.67 11.78 -14.94
C GLN A 117 -9.47 12.18 -16.18
N ALA A 118 -10.70 12.65 -15.97
CA ALA A 118 -11.50 13.37 -16.94
C ALA A 118 -11.50 14.88 -16.61
N GLU A 119 -12.23 15.70 -17.36
CA GLU A 119 -12.27 17.16 -17.13
C GLU A 119 -12.73 17.51 -15.71
N ASP A 120 -13.85 16.92 -15.28
CA ASP A 120 -14.50 17.24 -13.99
C ASP A 120 -14.61 16.03 -13.03
N LYS A 121 -14.00 14.89 -13.39
CA LYS A 121 -14.14 13.64 -12.64
C LYS A 121 -12.81 12.94 -12.47
N VAL A 122 -12.63 12.35 -11.30
CA VAL A 122 -11.49 11.50 -10.97
C VAL A 122 -12.01 10.19 -10.40
N GLN A 123 -11.50 9.09 -10.92
CA GLN A 123 -11.76 7.76 -10.38
C GLN A 123 -10.43 7.03 -10.21
N SER A 124 -10.30 6.29 -9.11
CA SER A 124 -9.08 5.53 -8.85
C SER A 124 -9.37 4.09 -8.47
N ILE A 125 -8.42 3.21 -8.81
CA ILE A 125 -8.41 1.79 -8.46
C ILE A 125 -7.10 1.41 -7.78
N HIS A 126 -7.16 0.37 -6.95
CA HIS A 126 -6.01 -0.41 -6.55
C HIS A 126 -5.85 -1.59 -7.49
N LEU A 127 -4.63 -1.83 -7.98
CA LEU A 127 -4.35 -2.82 -9.03
C LEU A 127 -3.31 -3.85 -8.56
N TRP A 128 -3.63 -5.12 -8.78
CA TRP A 128 -2.75 -6.26 -8.62
C TRP A 128 -2.50 -6.90 -9.99
N LEU A 129 -1.23 -7.00 -10.34
CA LEU A 129 -0.75 -7.78 -11.49
C LEU A 129 0.18 -8.88 -11.01
N ASN A 130 -0.12 -10.12 -11.38
CA ASN A 130 0.74 -11.26 -11.10
C ASN A 130 1.94 -11.27 -12.04
N ILE A 131 3.15 -11.46 -11.51
CA ILE A 131 4.38 -11.41 -12.32
C ILE A 131 4.65 -12.74 -13.05
N GLU A 132 4.17 -13.87 -12.52
CA GLU A 132 4.41 -15.22 -13.04
C GLU A 132 3.32 -15.70 -14.00
N THR A 133 2.12 -15.13 -13.87
CA THR A 133 0.94 -15.52 -14.65
C THR A 133 0.28 -14.30 -15.25
N ASP A 134 -0.61 -14.50 -16.21
CA ASP A 134 -1.42 -13.43 -16.78
C ASP A 134 -2.65 -13.09 -15.93
N GLY A 135 -2.61 -13.40 -14.63
CA GLY A 135 -3.64 -13.02 -13.68
C GLY A 135 -3.50 -11.56 -13.21
N GLY A 136 -4.63 -10.92 -13.00
CA GLY A 136 -4.68 -9.62 -12.34
C GLY A 136 -6.07 -9.34 -11.78
N MET A 137 -6.14 -8.37 -10.88
CA MET A 137 -7.40 -7.92 -10.31
C MET A 137 -7.29 -6.46 -9.89
N TYR A 138 -8.44 -5.81 -9.70
CA TYR A 138 -8.49 -4.49 -9.10
C TYR A 138 -9.64 -4.36 -8.11
N THR A 139 -9.58 -3.34 -7.27
CA THR A 139 -10.72 -2.81 -6.51
C THR A 139 -10.82 -1.32 -6.79
N TYR A 140 -11.99 -0.72 -6.58
CA TYR A 140 -12.05 0.74 -6.51
C TYR A 140 -11.36 1.21 -5.22
N VAL A 141 -10.71 2.37 -5.25
CA VAL A 141 -10.15 2.99 -4.02
C VAL A 141 -11.27 3.37 -3.05
N SER A 142 -12.43 3.76 -3.59
CA SER A 142 -13.63 4.10 -2.84
C SER A 142 -14.42 2.89 -2.31
N ASP A 143 -14.19 1.70 -2.87
CA ASP A 143 -14.79 0.44 -2.43
C ASP A 143 -13.78 -0.69 -2.55
N THR A 144 -12.96 -0.85 -1.51
CA THR A 144 -11.94 -1.91 -1.43
C THR A 144 -12.53 -3.29 -1.09
N GLY A 145 -13.81 -3.34 -0.74
CA GLY A 145 -14.53 -4.59 -0.44
C GLY A 145 -14.99 -5.34 -1.69
N THR A 146 -15.09 -4.66 -2.83
CA THR A 146 -15.48 -5.26 -4.11
C THR A 146 -14.27 -5.39 -5.03
N GLY A 147 -13.90 -6.64 -5.33
CA GLY A 147 -12.85 -6.97 -6.29
C GLY A 147 -13.39 -7.34 -7.68
N TYR A 148 -12.54 -7.15 -8.68
CA TYR A 148 -12.80 -7.49 -10.07
C TYR A 148 -11.58 -8.19 -10.66
N THR A 149 -11.79 -9.34 -11.28
CA THR A 149 -10.75 -10.12 -11.95
C THR A 149 -10.58 -9.63 -13.38
N LEU A 150 -9.35 -9.28 -13.75
CA LEU A 150 -8.97 -8.92 -15.12
C LEU A 150 -8.99 -10.14 -16.03
N THR A 151 -9.18 -9.92 -17.33
CA THR A 151 -8.89 -10.96 -18.33
C THR A 151 -7.37 -11.17 -18.44
N GLU A 152 -6.96 -12.36 -18.91
CA GLU A 152 -5.52 -12.65 -19.13
C GLU A 152 -4.89 -11.71 -20.17
N GLU A 153 -5.65 -11.36 -21.20
CA GLU A 153 -5.25 -10.42 -22.25
C GLU A 153 -4.98 -9.03 -21.66
N SER A 154 -5.96 -8.44 -20.97
CA SER A 154 -5.80 -7.10 -20.40
C SER A 154 -4.70 -7.04 -19.33
N ALA A 155 -4.57 -8.07 -18.49
CA ALA A 155 -3.49 -8.13 -17.51
C ALA A 155 -2.11 -8.20 -18.19
N SER A 156 -2.00 -8.93 -19.31
CA SER A 156 -0.77 -9.00 -20.10
C SER A 156 -0.40 -7.67 -20.75
N GLU A 157 -1.39 -6.98 -21.32
CA GLU A 157 -1.20 -5.67 -21.94
C GLU A 157 -0.80 -4.61 -20.93
N LEU A 158 -1.45 -4.56 -19.76
CA LEU A 158 -1.08 -3.70 -18.65
C LEU A 158 0.35 -3.99 -18.19
N LYS A 159 0.73 -5.26 -18.02
CA LYS A 159 2.11 -5.61 -17.65
C LYS A 159 3.13 -5.11 -18.66
N ARG A 160 2.87 -5.26 -19.96
CA ARG A 160 3.75 -4.76 -21.01
C ARG A 160 3.87 -3.24 -20.96
N LEU A 161 2.74 -2.55 -20.90
CA LEU A 161 2.69 -1.09 -20.86
C LEU A 161 3.44 -0.52 -19.65
N ILE A 162 3.25 -1.11 -18.47
CA ILE A 162 3.90 -0.67 -17.23
C ILE A 162 5.41 -0.97 -17.27
N ARG A 163 5.82 -2.09 -17.85
CA ARG A 163 7.25 -2.45 -17.96
C ARG A 163 8.02 -1.51 -18.88
N ASP A 164 7.36 -0.85 -19.82
CA ASP A 164 7.98 0.11 -20.72
C ASP A 164 8.20 1.50 -20.07
N ILE A 165 7.69 1.73 -18.84
CA ILE A 165 7.91 2.97 -18.08
C ILE A 165 9.39 3.14 -17.74
N ARG A 166 9.92 4.35 -17.93
CA ARG A 166 11.25 4.76 -17.48
C ARG A 166 11.13 5.60 -16.21
N TYR A 167 11.45 5.00 -15.06
CA TYR A 167 11.42 5.70 -13.78
C TYR A 167 12.85 6.09 -13.35
N SER A 168 13.27 7.30 -13.72
CA SER A 168 14.64 7.77 -13.52
C SER A 168 14.93 8.18 -12.07
N SER A 169 16.22 8.24 -11.71
CA SER A 169 16.65 8.67 -10.37
C SER A 169 16.20 10.09 -10.01
N GLU A 170 16.10 10.98 -11.00
CA GLU A 170 15.61 12.34 -10.81
C GLU A 170 14.11 12.34 -10.49
N GLN A 171 13.32 11.49 -11.16
CA GLN A 171 11.91 11.34 -10.84
C GLN A 171 11.72 10.72 -9.45
N ALA A 172 12.53 9.72 -9.11
CA ALA A 172 12.53 9.10 -7.77
C ALA A 172 12.83 10.13 -6.67
N GLU A 173 13.85 10.98 -6.88
CA GLU A 173 14.18 12.07 -5.96
C GLU A 173 13.02 13.06 -5.80
N GLN A 174 12.39 13.48 -6.90
CA GLN A 174 11.24 14.39 -6.89
C GLN A 174 10.02 13.79 -6.21
N ASN A 175 9.84 12.48 -6.32
CA ASN A 175 8.78 11.73 -5.66
C ASN A 175 9.04 11.50 -4.16
N GLY A 176 10.19 11.94 -3.64
CA GLY A 176 10.55 11.78 -2.23
C GLY A 176 11.04 10.37 -1.88
N ASP A 177 11.46 9.58 -2.88
CA ASP A 177 12.13 8.31 -2.62
C ASP A 177 13.48 8.59 -1.94
N VAL A 178 13.91 7.67 -1.07
CA VAL A 178 15.32 7.58 -0.67
C VAL A 178 16.06 6.93 -1.83
N VAL A 179 16.83 7.71 -2.57
CA VAL A 179 17.47 7.24 -3.80
C VAL A 179 18.87 6.73 -3.49
N ASN A 180 19.24 5.56 -4.04
CA ASN A 180 20.58 4.99 -3.98
C ASN A 180 21.14 4.78 -5.39
N ILE A 181 22.14 5.58 -5.75
CA ILE A 181 22.88 5.46 -7.02
C ILE A 181 24.29 4.97 -6.71
N HIS A 182 24.46 3.65 -6.65
CA HIS A 182 25.74 2.99 -6.40
C HIS A 182 26.45 3.44 -5.12
N GLY A 183 25.69 3.65 -4.04
CA GLY A 183 26.18 4.10 -2.74
C GLY A 183 26.16 5.63 -2.55
N ASN A 184 25.78 6.39 -3.59
CA ASN A 184 25.46 7.80 -3.45
C ASN A 184 23.97 7.94 -3.13
N TYR A 185 23.66 8.59 -2.02
CA TYR A 185 22.29 8.69 -1.53
C TYR A 185 21.72 10.10 -1.69
N LEU A 186 20.44 10.18 -2.06
CA LEU A 186 19.63 11.40 -2.06
C LEU A 186 18.45 11.23 -1.10
N ASN A 187 17.89 12.32 -0.61
CA ASN A 187 16.76 12.34 0.34
C ASN A 187 16.98 11.49 1.60
N LEU A 188 18.20 11.46 2.17
CA LEU A 188 18.47 10.71 3.40
C LEU A 188 17.69 11.23 4.62
N ASP A 189 17.32 12.50 4.62
CA ASP A 189 16.44 13.09 5.61
C ASP A 189 15.07 12.38 5.68
N ARG A 190 14.58 11.86 4.55
CA ARG A 190 13.36 11.04 4.50
C ARG A 190 13.54 9.72 5.27
N TRP A 191 14.70 9.08 5.11
CA TRP A 191 15.06 7.85 5.84
C TRP A 191 15.17 8.13 7.34
N ASP A 192 15.85 9.20 7.72
CA ASP A 192 16.01 9.60 9.12
C ASP A 192 14.65 9.88 9.78
N SER A 193 13.77 10.62 9.09
CA SER A 193 12.41 10.88 9.58
C SER A 193 11.60 9.60 9.76
N PHE A 194 11.73 8.66 8.82
CA PHE A 194 11.06 7.36 8.92
C PHE A 194 11.50 6.59 10.17
N LEU A 195 12.81 6.51 10.43
CA LEU A 195 13.34 5.83 11.61
C LEU A 195 12.90 6.50 12.92
N ILE A 196 12.85 7.83 12.96
CA ILE A 196 12.34 8.57 14.13
C ILE A 196 10.87 8.21 14.38
N HIS A 197 10.03 8.18 13.35
CA HIS A 197 8.63 7.80 13.49
C HIS A 197 8.46 6.36 13.96
N VAL A 198 9.22 5.42 13.40
CA VAL A 198 9.22 4.01 13.85
C VAL A 198 9.57 3.91 15.34
N GLN A 199 10.62 4.60 15.80
CA GLN A 199 11.01 4.62 17.20
C GLN A 199 9.95 5.22 18.13
N GLN A 200 9.15 6.16 17.61
CA GLN A 200 8.08 6.82 18.35
C GLN A 200 6.74 6.08 18.28
N GLY A 201 6.65 4.97 17.54
CA GLY A 201 5.38 4.26 17.31
C GLY A 201 4.43 5.03 16.39
N ILE A 202 4.93 6.00 15.62
CA ILE A 202 4.15 6.82 14.70
C ILE A 202 4.14 6.12 13.34
N ARG A 203 2.93 5.96 12.77
CA ARG A 203 2.76 5.39 11.43
C ARG A 203 3.51 6.21 10.40
N ASP A 204 4.33 5.55 9.61
CA ASP A 204 5.06 6.18 8.51
C ASP A 204 5.46 5.13 7.46
N GLN A 205 5.81 5.60 6.26
CA GLN A 205 6.20 4.76 5.14
C GLN A 205 7.36 5.34 4.36
N VAL A 206 8.29 4.51 3.88
CA VAL A 206 9.39 4.96 3.04
C VAL A 206 9.56 4.04 1.84
N GLN A 207 9.81 4.63 0.66
CA GLN A 207 10.27 3.93 -0.53
C GLN A 207 11.76 4.23 -0.70
N VAL A 208 12.58 3.18 -0.67
CA VAL A 208 13.97 3.25 -1.08
C VAL A 208 14.05 2.73 -2.52
N THR A 209 14.63 3.52 -3.42
CA THR A 209 14.80 3.17 -4.83
C THR A 209 16.28 3.09 -5.14
N SER A 210 16.78 1.89 -5.43
CA SER A 210 18.17 1.66 -5.83
C SER A 210 18.29 1.45 -7.32
N TYR A 211 19.32 2.01 -7.94
CA TYR A 211 19.54 1.90 -9.39
C TYR A 211 20.66 0.90 -9.73
N THR A 212 20.39 0.05 -10.72
CA THR A 212 21.42 -0.80 -11.35
C THR A 212 22.38 0.04 -12.19
N ILE A 213 23.50 -0.54 -12.62
CA ILE A 213 24.53 0.18 -13.40
C ILE A 213 23.96 0.61 -14.76
N GLU A 214 22.98 -0.14 -15.26
CA GLU A 214 22.19 0.12 -16.45
C GLU A 214 21.12 1.20 -16.25
N GLY A 215 20.86 1.59 -14.99
CA GLY A 215 19.89 2.61 -14.61
C GLY A 215 18.47 2.10 -14.38
N ASP A 216 18.29 0.79 -14.16
CA ASP A 216 16.99 0.22 -13.85
C ASP A 216 16.69 0.31 -12.34
N PRO A 217 15.45 0.68 -11.94
CA PRO A 217 15.10 0.86 -10.54
C PRO A 217 14.71 -0.46 -9.85
N ILE A 218 15.13 -0.59 -8.60
CA ILE A 218 14.76 -1.65 -7.67
C ILE A 218 14.14 -1.00 -6.43
N PHE A 219 12.94 -1.44 -6.07
CA PHE A 219 12.13 -0.81 -5.02
C PHE A 219 12.11 -1.63 -3.73
N TYR A 220 12.28 -0.92 -2.62
CA TYR A 220 12.16 -1.43 -1.26
C TYR A 220 11.18 -0.54 -0.50
N ASN A 221 9.96 -1.01 -0.27
CA ASN A 221 8.95 -0.25 0.46
C ASN A 221 8.83 -0.78 1.88
N LEU A 222 8.90 0.12 2.86
CA LEU A 222 8.65 -0.18 4.26
C LEU A 222 7.44 0.65 4.70
N ASN A 223 6.42 0.00 5.25
CA ASN A 223 5.24 0.66 5.81
C ASN A 223 5.08 0.22 7.26
N TYR A 224 5.23 1.16 8.18
CA TYR A 224 5.11 0.92 9.60
C TYR A 224 3.71 1.30 10.10
N ASP A 225 2.99 0.34 10.65
CA ASP A 225 1.58 0.50 11.06
C ASP A 225 1.43 0.98 12.53
N GLY A 226 2.54 1.32 13.18
CA GLY A 226 2.61 1.63 14.62
C GLY A 226 2.99 0.42 15.50
N GLN A 227 3.12 -0.76 14.92
CA GLN A 227 3.49 -2.00 15.61
C GLN A 227 4.48 -2.86 14.81
N SER A 228 4.23 -3.07 13.52
CA SER A 228 5.03 -3.92 12.64
C SER A 228 5.36 -3.20 11.33
N VAL A 229 6.39 -3.67 10.64
CA VAL A 229 6.82 -3.16 9.33
C VAL A 229 6.35 -4.13 8.26
N GLU A 230 5.41 -3.69 7.43
CA GLU A 230 5.09 -4.39 6.19
C GLU A 230 6.11 -4.00 5.12
N TYR A 231 6.94 -4.96 4.72
CA TYR A 231 8.00 -4.81 3.72
C TYR A 231 7.58 -5.39 2.37
N SER A 232 7.85 -4.66 1.29
CA SER A 232 7.79 -5.20 -0.07
C SER A 232 9.05 -4.91 -0.87
N PHE A 233 9.48 -5.90 -1.63
CA PHE A 233 10.56 -5.85 -2.61
C PHE A 233 9.98 -6.01 -4.00
N ASP A 234 10.49 -5.21 -4.94
CA ASP A 234 10.09 -5.28 -6.34
C ASP A 234 11.26 -4.88 -7.25
N ASN A 235 11.74 -5.82 -8.07
CA ASN A 235 12.71 -5.56 -9.12
C ASN A 235 12.15 -5.88 -10.51
N THR A 236 10.83 -5.83 -10.71
CA THR A 236 10.23 -6.16 -12.03
C THR A 236 10.61 -5.19 -13.15
N MET A 237 11.20 -4.03 -12.79
CA MET A 237 11.71 -3.04 -13.74
C MET A 237 13.20 -3.23 -14.08
N ASP A 238 13.90 -4.14 -13.40
CA ASP A 238 15.26 -4.55 -13.75
C ASP A 238 15.18 -5.50 -14.95
N ALA A 239 15.64 -5.03 -16.12
CA ALA A 239 15.52 -5.77 -17.37
C ALA A 239 16.46 -6.99 -17.45
N TYR A 240 17.52 -7.02 -16.64
CA TYR A 240 18.57 -8.03 -16.70
C TYR A 240 18.60 -8.96 -15.47
N GLY A 241 17.96 -8.55 -14.37
CA GLY A 241 17.70 -9.38 -13.21
C GLY A 241 16.52 -10.35 -13.40
N GLY A 242 16.50 -11.41 -12.58
CA GLY A 242 15.28 -12.21 -12.45
C GLY A 242 14.19 -11.37 -11.77
N SER A 243 12.99 -11.31 -12.35
CA SER A 243 11.89 -10.52 -11.77
C SER A 243 11.33 -11.18 -10.51
N GLN A 244 11.16 -10.40 -9.47
CA GLN A 244 10.62 -10.80 -8.19
C GLN A 244 9.76 -9.68 -7.63
N ARG A 245 8.64 -10.08 -7.03
CA ARG A 245 7.81 -9.22 -6.22
C ARG A 245 7.42 -10.00 -4.98
N VAL A 246 7.89 -9.56 -3.82
CA VAL A 246 7.64 -10.27 -2.57
C VAL A 246 7.27 -9.28 -1.46
N SER A 247 6.36 -9.70 -0.59
CA SER A 247 6.01 -8.98 0.63
C SER A 247 6.08 -9.88 1.86
N THR A 248 6.37 -9.27 3.00
CA THR A 248 6.32 -9.89 4.32
C THR A 248 6.11 -8.84 5.42
N PHE A 249 5.78 -9.29 6.62
CA PHE A 249 5.74 -8.47 7.82
C PHE A 249 6.96 -8.76 8.68
N CYS A 250 7.55 -7.73 9.25
CA CYS A 250 8.71 -7.75 10.11
C CYS A 250 8.41 -7.01 11.41
N GLU A 251 9.11 -7.37 12.49
CA GLU A 251 8.91 -6.76 13.81
C GLU A 251 9.58 -5.39 13.91
N SER A 252 10.80 -5.26 13.38
CA SER A 252 11.57 -4.01 13.50
C SER A 252 12.55 -3.78 12.36
N VAL A 253 13.02 -2.53 12.27
CA VAL A 253 14.22 -2.13 11.52
C VAL A 253 15.36 -1.97 12.52
N GLU A 254 16.44 -2.73 12.33
CA GLU A 254 17.63 -2.69 13.19
C GLU A 254 18.82 -2.12 12.42
N SER A 255 19.79 -1.56 13.14
CA SER A 255 21.02 -1.04 12.54
C SER A 255 22.29 -1.48 13.26
N VAL A 256 23.38 -1.58 12.49
CA VAL A 256 24.72 -1.86 12.99
C VAL A 256 25.70 -0.86 12.37
N ILE A 257 26.50 -0.19 13.21
CA ILE A 257 27.58 0.68 12.75
C ILE A 257 28.79 -0.19 12.43
N THR A 258 29.32 -0.07 11.22
CA THR A 258 30.52 -0.75 10.74
C THR A 258 31.54 0.28 10.23
N GLU A 259 32.74 -0.18 9.88
CA GLU A 259 33.75 0.67 9.24
C GLU A 259 33.28 1.22 7.88
N LYS A 260 32.31 0.56 7.23
CA LYS A 260 31.79 0.94 5.92
C LYS A 260 30.59 1.89 5.99
N GLY A 261 30.06 2.17 7.18
CA GLY A 261 28.86 2.97 7.38
C GLY A 261 27.86 2.33 8.33
N THR A 262 26.61 2.74 8.24
CA THR A 262 25.52 2.13 9.02
C THR A 262 24.74 1.17 8.14
N GLU A 263 24.71 -0.10 8.56
CA GLU A 263 23.95 -1.17 7.91
C GLU A 263 22.59 -1.32 8.57
N TYR A 264 21.52 -1.24 7.79
CA TYR A 264 20.14 -1.45 8.25
C TYR A 264 19.59 -2.76 7.71
N SER A 265 18.85 -3.47 8.56
CA SER A 265 18.23 -4.76 8.24
C SER A 265 16.85 -4.88 8.88
N LEU A 266 16.02 -5.79 8.35
CA LEU A 266 14.72 -6.12 8.93
C LEU A 266 14.82 -7.37 9.79
N VAL A 267 14.22 -7.34 10.98
CA VAL A 267 14.27 -8.43 11.97
C VAL A 267 12.86 -8.91 12.30
N GLY A 268 12.74 -10.17 12.73
CA GLY A 268 11.45 -10.77 13.10
C GLY A 268 10.52 -11.00 11.92
N CYS A 269 11.07 -11.19 10.71
CA CYS A 269 10.27 -11.29 9.50
C CYS A 269 9.59 -12.65 9.31
N ASN A 270 8.35 -12.62 8.81
CA ASN A 270 7.61 -13.81 8.43
C ASN A 270 8.22 -14.45 7.17
N GLY A 271 9.01 -15.51 7.38
CA GLY A 271 9.71 -16.23 6.32
C GLY A 271 10.98 -15.53 5.83
N ASN A 272 11.58 -16.06 4.76
CA ASN A 272 12.92 -15.63 4.32
C ASN A 272 12.92 -14.48 3.28
N LYS A 273 11.75 -13.90 2.96
CA LYS A 273 11.60 -12.89 1.90
C LYS A 273 12.35 -11.59 2.19
N ALA A 274 12.52 -11.24 3.47
CA ALA A 274 13.21 -10.04 3.92
C ALA A 274 14.73 -10.05 3.69
N ARG A 275 15.32 -11.19 3.30
CA ARG A 275 16.76 -11.27 2.94
C ARG A 275 17.13 -10.41 1.72
N THR A 276 16.13 -9.94 0.99
CA THR A 276 16.30 -8.98 -0.12
C THR A 276 16.61 -7.58 0.40
N PHE A 277 16.26 -7.25 1.64
CA PHE A 277 16.51 -5.92 2.21
C PHE A 277 17.90 -5.84 2.85
N GLY A 278 18.65 -4.83 2.45
CA GLY A 278 19.87 -4.39 3.11
C GLY A 278 20.21 -2.99 2.64
N LEU A 279 20.33 -2.05 3.56
CA LEU A 279 20.67 -0.67 3.26
C LEU A 279 21.97 -0.31 3.98
N LEU A 280 23.01 0.03 3.22
CA LEU A 280 24.28 0.51 3.77
C LEU A 280 24.42 1.99 3.44
N ILE A 281 24.31 2.85 4.44
CA ILE A 281 24.58 4.28 4.30
C ILE A 281 26.04 4.55 4.71
N PRO A 282 26.93 4.94 3.78
CA PRO A 282 28.33 5.23 4.09
C PRO A 282 28.47 6.37 5.10
N PRO A 283 29.63 6.47 5.79
CA PRO A 283 29.93 7.64 6.60
C PRO A 283 29.90 8.88 5.71
N GLN A 284 29.17 9.91 6.14
CA GLN A 284 29.21 11.21 5.48
C GLN A 284 30.59 11.81 5.80
N ASN A 285 31.42 11.99 4.78
CA ASN A 285 32.67 12.73 4.94
C ASN A 285 32.32 14.22 5.06
N GLU A 286 32.55 14.82 6.22
CA GLU A 286 32.47 16.27 6.44
C GLU A 286 33.45 17.05 5.53
#